data_AF-A0AA38AH61-F1
#
_entry.id   AF-A0AA38AH61-F1
#
_cell.length_a   1.000
_cell.length_b   1.000
_cell.length_c   1.000
_cell.angle_alpha   90.00
_cell.angle_beta   90.00
_cell.angle_gamma   90.00
#
_symmetry.space_group_name_H-M   'P 1'
#
loop_
_entity.id
_entity.type
_entity.pdbx_description
1 polymer ?
#
loop_
_entity_poly.entity_id
_entity_poly.type
_entity_poly.pdbx_seq_one_letter_code
_entity_poly.pdbx_strand_id
1 'polypeptide(L)'
;MSRHLNVIDRCLGKDPLVPPKTEYVELVGKALPPELRSLVTLAASTGMRQGECFGLTVDRVDLLDRTVVLDRQMILFRSGKRSARC
;
A
#
# COMPACT_ATOMS: atom_id res chain seq x y z
N MET A 1 3.83 31.05 27.46
CA MET A 1 4.76 31.21 26.33
C MET A 1 4.40 30.20 25.26
N SER A 2 3.43 30.58 24.43
CA SER A 2 2.90 29.80 23.32
C SER A 2 3.96 29.65 22.24
N ARG A 3 4.32 28.42 21.86
CA ARG A 3 5.04 28.14 20.61
C ARG A 3 4.11 27.32 19.74
N HIS A 4 3.70 27.95 18.65
CA HIS A 4 3.00 27.34 17.53
C HIS A 4 3.66 26.02 17.13
N LEU A 5 3.04 24.89 17.47
CA LEU A 5 3.29 23.65 16.74
C LEU A 5 2.65 23.81 15.36
N ASN A 6 3.49 23.89 14.33
CA ASN A 6 3.05 23.86 12.94
C ASN A 6 2.18 22.62 12.71
N VAL A 7 1.00 22.83 12.15
CA VAL A 7 0.05 21.75 11.79
C VAL A 7 0.72 20.71 10.87
N ILE A 8 1.76 21.11 10.14
CA ILE A 8 2.61 20.25 9.29
C ILE A 8 3.34 19.17 10.09
N ASP A 9 3.96 19.53 11.22
CA ASP A 9 4.77 18.59 12.02
C ASP A 9 3.91 17.52 12.71
N ARG A 10 2.59 17.74 12.83
CA ARG A 10 1.65 16.75 13.38
C ARG A 10 1.30 15.64 12.38
N CYS A 11 1.44 15.89 11.08
CA CYS A 11 0.94 15.01 10.03
C CYS A 11 1.97 14.00 9.48
N LEU A 12 3.27 14.24 9.69
CA LEU A 12 4.33 13.28 9.37
C LEU A 12 5.12 12.96 10.65
N GLY A 13 4.79 11.85 11.29
CA GLY A 13 5.74 11.22 12.21
C GLY A 13 7.03 10.95 11.43
N LYS A 14 8.14 11.56 11.87
CA LYS A 14 9.49 11.33 11.30
C LYS A 14 10.13 10.04 11.82
N ASP A 15 9.32 9.10 12.29
CA ASP A 15 9.86 7.85 12.79
C ASP A 15 10.44 7.05 11.61
N PRO A 16 11.62 6.45 11.76
CA PRO A 16 12.21 5.63 10.72
C PRO A 16 11.26 4.52 10.28
N LEU A 17 11.10 4.35 8.97
CA LEU A 17 10.33 3.24 8.42
C LEU A 17 11.03 1.92 8.74
N VAL A 18 10.44 1.11 9.62
CA VAL A 18 10.92 -0.24 9.94
C VAL A 18 10.15 -1.25 9.09
N PRO A 19 10.81 -2.01 8.20
CA PRO A 19 10.14 -3.07 7.45
C PRO A 19 9.50 -4.12 8.38
N PRO A 20 8.30 -4.61 8.06
CA PRO A 20 7.69 -5.67 8.85
C PRO A 20 8.51 -6.95 8.74
N LYS A 21 8.61 -7.70 9.83
CA LYS A 21 9.09 -9.08 9.80
C LYS A 21 8.13 -9.97 9.02
N THR A 22 8.66 -11.03 8.41
CA THR A 22 7.89 -12.01 7.63
C THR A 22 6.73 -12.62 8.45
N GLU A 23 6.93 -12.86 9.74
CA GLU A 23 5.89 -13.37 10.65
C GLU A 23 4.62 -12.49 10.65
N TYR A 24 4.77 -11.17 10.57
CA TYR A 24 3.64 -10.25 10.50
C TYR A 24 2.93 -10.30 9.15
N VAL A 25 3.67 -10.48 8.05
CA VAL A 25 3.09 -10.63 6.72
C VAL A 25 2.21 -11.89 6.65
N GLU A 26 2.68 -13.00 7.20
CA GLU A 26 1.92 -14.25 7.26
C GLU A 26 0.66 -14.13 8.13
N LEU A 27 0.77 -13.45 9.28
CA LEU A 27 -0.38 -13.19 10.16
C LEU A 27 -1.46 -12.36 9.46
N VAL A 28 -1.07 -11.31 8.74
CA VAL A 28 -1.99 -10.50 7.94
C VAL A 28 -2.67 -11.34 6.86
N GLY A 29 -1.90 -12.16 6.15
CA GLY A 29 -2.45 -13.08 5.14
C GLY A 29 -3.50 -14.04 5.72
N LYS A 30 -3.26 -14.59 6.92
CA LYS A 30 -4.21 -15.51 7.59
C LYS A 30 -5.47 -14.79 8.08
N ALA A 31 -5.37 -13.53 8.47
CA ALA A 31 -6.49 -12.72 8.96
C ALA A 31 -7.45 -12.25 7.86
N LEU A 32 -7.03 -12.26 6.60
CA LEU A 32 -7.86 -11.84 5.47
C LEU A 32 -8.76 -12.96 4.92
N PRO A 33 -9.87 -12.59 4.23
CA PRO A 33 -10.67 -13.52 3.44
C PRO A 33 -9.80 -14.34 2.48
N PRO A 34 -10.14 -15.62 2.21
CA PRO A 34 -9.37 -16.51 1.34
C PRO A 34 -8.97 -15.89 0.00
N GLU A 35 -9.86 -15.10 -0.59
CA GLU A 35 -9.71 -14.45 -1.89
C GLU A 35 -8.62 -13.37 -1.91
N LEU A 36 -8.27 -12.82 -0.74
CA LEU A 36 -7.31 -11.72 -0.60
C LEU A 36 -5.96 -12.16 -0.03
N ARG A 37 -5.80 -13.42 0.36
CA ARG A 37 -4.56 -13.88 1.02
C ARG A 37 -3.36 -13.82 0.09
N SER A 38 -3.54 -14.19 -1.17
CA SER A 38 -2.50 -14.13 -2.21
C SER A 38 -2.04 -12.71 -2.49
N LEU A 39 -2.92 -11.72 -2.32
CA LEU A 39 -2.61 -10.29 -2.49
C LEU A 39 -1.51 -9.84 -1.53
N VAL A 40 -1.53 -10.34 -0.28
CA VAL A 40 -0.53 -10.01 0.74
C VAL A 40 0.84 -10.54 0.35
N THR A 41 0.90 -11.81 -0.08
CA THR A 41 2.14 -12.41 -0.56
C THR A 41 2.68 -11.69 -1.78
N LEU A 42 1.81 -11.34 -2.73
CA LEU A 42 2.17 -10.57 -3.92
C LEU A 42 2.77 -9.21 -3.53
N ALA A 43 2.05 -8.40 -2.76
CA ALA A 43 2.50 -7.07 -2.37
C ALA A 43 3.81 -7.10 -1.56
N ALA A 44 3.95 -8.05 -0.63
CA ALA A 44 5.14 -8.18 0.20
C ALA A 44 6.38 -8.65 -0.59
N SER A 45 6.19 -9.44 -1.64
CA SER A 45 7.30 -9.97 -2.47
C SER A 45 7.71 -9.06 -3.61
N THR A 46 6.78 -8.32 -4.20
CA THR A 46 7.06 -7.44 -5.35
C THR A 46 7.30 -5.99 -4.94
N GLY A 47 6.86 -5.58 -3.74
CA GLY A 47 6.91 -4.20 -3.29
C GLY A 47 5.93 -3.28 -4.04
N MET A 48 4.95 -3.85 -4.74
CA MET A 48 3.92 -3.11 -5.47
C MET A 48 3.10 -2.21 -4.55
N ARG A 49 2.67 -1.07 -5.08
CA ARG A 49 1.77 -0.17 -4.36
C ARG A 49 0.37 -0.76 -4.33
N GLN A 50 -0.39 -0.42 -3.30
CA GLN A 50 -1.79 -0.85 -3.15
C GLN A 50 -2.62 -0.64 -4.42
N GLY A 51 -2.50 0.53 -5.06
CA GLY A 51 -3.23 0.83 -6.30
C GLY A 51 -2.81 -0.02 -7.50
N GLU A 52 -1.56 -0.50 -7.54
CA GLU A 52 -1.05 -1.40 -8.59
C GLU A 52 -1.56 -2.81 -8.36
N CYS A 53 -1.56 -3.28 -7.11
CA CYS A 53 -2.10 -4.59 -6.75
C CYS A 53 -3.59 -4.72 -7.08
N PHE A 54 -4.40 -3.70 -6.77
CA PHE A 54 -5.83 -3.69 -7.08
C PHE A 54 -6.15 -3.36 -8.53
N GLY A 55 -5.23 -2.70 -9.26
CA GLY A 55 -5.35 -2.43 -10.68
C GLY A 55 -4.90 -3.58 -11.59
N LEU A 56 -4.33 -4.66 -11.01
CA LEU A 56 -3.79 -5.79 -11.75
C LEU A 56 -4.92 -6.61 -12.38
N THR A 57 -4.72 -7.00 -13.64
CA THR A 57 -5.66 -7.78 -14.44
C THR A 57 -4.93 -8.97 -15.06
N VAL A 58 -5.67 -10.04 -15.38
CA VAL A 58 -5.10 -11.34 -15.77
C VAL A 58 -4.21 -11.24 -17.01
N ASP A 59 -4.53 -10.34 -17.96
CA ASP A 59 -3.76 -10.11 -19.19
C ASP A 59 -2.34 -9.58 -18.94
N ARG A 60 -2.02 -9.16 -17.71
CA ARG A 60 -0.72 -8.56 -17.33
C ARG A 60 0.16 -9.45 -16.49
N VAL A 61 -0.26 -10.70 -16.26
CA VAL A 61 0.50 -11.68 -15.51
C VAL A 61 0.96 -12.76 -16.48
N ASP A 62 2.27 -12.81 -16.73
CA ASP A 62 2.89 -13.93 -17.42
C ASP A 62 3.42 -14.92 -16.39
N LEU A 63 2.68 -16.01 -16.19
CA LEU A 63 3.06 -17.05 -15.24
C LEU A 63 4.20 -17.95 -15.76
N LEU A 64 4.42 -18.00 -17.09
CA LEU A 64 5.48 -18.79 -17.69
C LEU A 64 6.83 -18.10 -17.48
N ASP A 65 6.87 -16.80 -17.78
CA ASP A 65 8.06 -15.97 -17.63
C ASP A 65 8.19 -15.38 -16.21
N ARG A 66 7.18 -15.60 -15.35
CA ARG A 66 7.11 -15.09 -13.97
C ARG A 66 7.22 -13.57 -13.91
N THR A 67 6.63 -12.89 -14.89
CA THR A 67 6.65 -11.43 -14.99
C THR A 67 5.27 -10.84 -14.79
N VAL A 68 5.23 -9.63 -14.26
CA VAL A 68 4.00 -8.84 -14.10
C VAL A 68 4.24 -7.44 -14.67
N VAL A 69 3.36 -6.98 -15.54
CA VAL A 69 3.45 -5.65 -16.16
C VAL A 69 2.60 -4.64 -15.40
N LEU A 70 3.24 -3.58 -14.88
CA LEU A 70 2.58 -2.51 -14.13
C LEU A 70 2.42 -1.25 -14.98
N ASP A 71 1.21 -1.00 -15.47
CA ASP A 71 0.91 0.15 -16.31
C ASP A 71 -0.20 1.07 -15.75
N ARG A 72 -0.88 0.62 -14.69
CA ARG A 72 -2.04 1.32 -14.13
C ARG A 72 -2.08 1.23 -12.63
N GLN A 73 -2.64 2.27 -12.02
CA GLN A 73 -2.89 2.35 -10.59
C GLN A 73 -4.37 2.68 -10.35
N MET A 74 -5.05 1.85 -9.55
CA MET A 74 -6.37 2.19 -9.05
C MET A 74 -6.23 3.30 -8.01
N ILE A 75 -6.90 4.42 -8.26
CA ILE A 75 -6.96 5.55 -7.34
C ILE A 75 -8.27 5.53 -6.56
N LEU A 76 -8.18 5.67 -5.24
CA LEU A 76 -9.36 5.90 -4.42
C LEU A 76 -9.72 7.39 -4.51
N PHE A 77 -10.71 7.72 -5.33
CA PHE A 77 -11.22 9.08 -5.39
C PHE A 77 -12.08 9.37 -4.16
N ARG A 78 -11.51 10.06 -3.17
CA ARG A 78 -12.25 10.50 -2.00
C ARG A 78 -13.04 11.77 -2.35
N SER A 79 -14.35 11.65 -2.52
CA SER A 79 -15.24 12.81 -2.66
C SER A 79 -15.19 13.66 -1.38
N GLY A 80 -14.57 14.84 -1.46
CA GLY A 80 -14.75 15.92 -0.48
C GLY A 80 -14.00 15.78 0.85
N LYS A 81 -12.78 16.31 0.90
CA LYS A 81 -12.36 17.52 1.64
C LYS A 81 -10.92 17.76 1.20
N ARG A 82 -10.65 18.87 0.52
CA ARG A 82 -9.27 19.34 0.34
C ARG A 82 -8.71 19.50 1.74
N SER A 83 -7.75 18.66 2.12
CA SER A 83 -6.88 18.96 3.26
C SER A 83 -6.42 20.39 3.04
N ALA A 84 -6.71 21.27 4.01
CA ALA A 84 -6.21 22.64 3.96
C ALA A 84 -4.71 22.54 3.71
N ARG A 85 -4.32 23.02 2.53
CA ARG A 85 -2.96 22.97 2.02
C ARG A 85 -2.10 23.67 3.07
N CYS A 86 -1.15 22.95 3.62
CA CYS A 86 -0.08 23.56 4.39
C CYS A 86 0.85 24.34 3.47
#